data_AF-A0A353YYI9-F1
#
_entry.id   AF-A0A353YYI9-F1
#
_cell.length_a   1.000
_cell.length_b   1.000
_cell.length_c   1.000
_cell.angle_alpha   90.00
_cell.angle_beta   90.00
_cell.angle_gamma   90.00
#
_symmetry.space_group_name_H-M   'P 1'
#
loop_
_entity.id
_entity.type
_entity.pdbx_description
1 polymer ?
#
loop_
_entity_poly.entity_id
_entity_poly.type
_entity_poly.pdbx_seq_one_letter_code
_entity_poly.pdbx_strand_id
1 'polypeptide(L)'
;MIPKRNKLKRIIGIVMLVSNIIWTGDWIWLYYGYHYTGKLWYFMYPDWVLFLNIFIGLTGVYLGYRLVKKQISIKAALLIDIPLFSVGFIVTIVP
;
A
#
# COMPACT_ATOMS: atom_id res chain seq x y z
N MET A 1 13.53 -6.56 29.35
CA MET A 1 14.00 -5.69 28.25
C MET A 1 13.58 -6.30 26.90
N ILE A 2 12.79 -5.60 26.08
CA ILE A 2 12.54 -6.04 24.70
C ILE A 2 13.82 -5.78 23.89
N PRO A 3 14.36 -6.77 23.16
CA PRO A 3 15.55 -6.58 22.32
C PRO A 3 15.35 -5.39 21.36
N LYS A 4 16.33 -4.50 21.23
CA LYS A 4 16.28 -3.29 20.37
C LYS A 4 15.81 -3.61 18.93
N ARG A 5 16.24 -4.76 18.39
CA ARG A 5 15.84 -5.30 17.08
C ARG A 5 14.35 -5.62 16.96
N ASN A 6 13.72 -6.08 18.04
CA ASN A 6 12.28 -6.38 18.09
C ASN A 6 11.43 -5.11 18.10
N LYS A 7 11.91 -4.05 18.75
CA LYS A 7 11.24 -2.74 18.74
C LYS A 7 11.29 -2.11 17.34
N LEU A 8 12.45 -2.11 16.70
CA LEU A 8 12.62 -1.59 15.32
C LEU A 8 11.71 -2.31 14.32
N LYS A 9 11.68 -3.66 14.36
CA LYS A 9 10.83 -4.47 13.48
C LYS A 9 9.35 -4.12 13.61
N ARG A 10 8.88 -3.90 14.85
CA ARG A 10 7.50 -3.52 15.13
C ARG A 10 7.19 -2.11 14.60
N ILE A 11 8.08 -1.15 14.79
CA ILE A 11 7.90 0.23 14.30
C ILE A 11 7.80 0.23 12.77
N ILE A 12 8.76 -0.42 12.08
CA ILE A 12 8.75 -0.51 10.62
C ILE A 12 7.48 -1.20 10.12
N GLY A 13 7.06 -2.30 10.76
CA GLY A 13 5.83 -2.98 10.41
C GLY A 13 4.59 -2.11 10.57
N ILE A 14 4.49 -1.31 11.63
CA ILE A 14 3.38 -0.38 11.83
C ILE A 14 3.38 0.71 10.76
N VAL A 15 4.54 1.31 10.46
CA VAL A 15 4.66 2.33 9.41
C VAL A 15 4.20 1.75 8.07
N MET A 16 4.72 0.58 7.67
CA MET A 16 4.29 -0.10 6.44
C MET A 16 2.79 -0.34 6.41
N LEU A 17 2.20 -0.78 7.52
CA LEU A 17 0.78 -1.09 7.61
C LEU A 17 -0.07 0.18 7.43
N VAL A 18 0.27 1.26 8.14
CA VAL A 18 -0.43 2.55 8.05
C VAL A 18 -0.31 3.16 6.66
N SER A 19 0.90 3.20 6.09
CA SER A 19 1.13 3.74 4.75
C SER A 19 0.32 3.00 3.69
N ASN A 20 0.27 1.66 3.76
CA ASN A 20 -0.49 0.85 2.82
C ASN A 20 -2.01 0.96 3.02
N ILE A 21 -2.51 1.16 4.25
CA ILE A 21 -3.93 1.45 4.49
C ILE A 21 -4.31 2.77 3.84
N ILE A 22 -3.51 3.82 4.04
CA ILE A 22 -3.76 5.14 3.44
C ILE A 22 -3.79 5.03 1.92
N TRP A 23 -2.75 4.42 1.33
CA TRP A 23 -2.68 4.16 -0.10
C TRP A 23 -3.95 3.46 -0.62
N THR A 24 -4.32 2.33 -0.01
CA THR A 24 -5.51 1.58 -0.40
C THR A 24 -6.79 2.43 -0.31
N GLY A 25 -6.93 3.19 0.77
CA GLY A 25 -8.07 4.07 1.00
C GLY A 25 -8.22 5.14 -0.07
N ASP A 26 -7.12 5.78 -0.46
CA ASP A 26 -7.12 6.81 -1.50
C ASP A 26 -7.58 6.24 -2.85
N TRP A 27 -7.10 5.04 -3.22
CA TRP A 27 -7.51 4.39 -4.48
C TRP A 27 -8.95 3.90 -4.46
N ILE A 28 -9.44 3.37 -3.33
CA ILE A 28 -10.87 3.04 -3.16
C ILE A 28 -11.73 4.31 -3.27
N TRP A 29 -11.29 5.41 -2.66
CA TRP A 29 -12.00 6.68 -2.72
C TRP A 29 -12.08 7.23 -4.15
N LEU A 30 -10.98 7.16 -4.91
CA LEU A 30 -10.97 7.53 -6.33
C LEU A 30 -11.95 6.65 -7.13
N TYR A 31 -11.88 5.33 -6.99
CA TYR A 31 -12.81 4.41 -7.65
C TYR A 31 -14.26 4.73 -7.32
N TYR A 32 -14.57 4.96 -6.05
CA TYR A 32 -15.90 5.33 -5.60
C TYR A 32 -16.35 6.67 -6.21
N GLY A 33 -15.43 7.64 -6.22
CA GLY A 33 -15.62 8.96 -6.79
C GLY A 33 -15.95 8.92 -8.29
N TYR A 34 -15.29 8.04 -9.05
CA TYR A 34 -15.43 7.92 -10.49
C TYR A 34 -16.76 7.31 -10.91
N HIS A 35 -17.28 6.37 -10.12
CA HIS A 35 -18.43 5.54 -10.52
C HIS A 35 -19.74 5.88 -9.81
N TYR A 36 -19.68 6.45 -8.60
CA TYR A 36 -20.86 6.52 -7.73
C TYR A 36 -21.21 7.92 -7.24
N THR A 37 -20.36 8.93 -7.48
CA THR A 37 -20.60 10.29 -6.93
C THR A 37 -20.98 11.35 -7.98
N GLY A 38 -20.99 10.99 -9.26
CA GLY A 38 -21.30 11.93 -10.36
C GLY A 38 -20.34 13.12 -10.47
N LYS A 39 -19.22 13.11 -9.74
CA LYS A 39 -18.19 14.15 -9.78
C LYS A 39 -17.47 14.08 -11.13
N LEU A 40 -17.33 15.23 -11.77
CA LEU A 40 -16.49 15.38 -12.97
C LEU A 40 -15.03 15.51 -12.52
N TRP A 41 -14.22 14.50 -12.85
CA TRP A 41 -12.80 14.48 -12.56
C TRP A 41 -12.03 15.00 -13.77
N TYR A 42 -11.08 15.92 -13.55
CA TYR A 42 -10.23 16.46 -14.62
C TYR A 42 -9.34 15.40 -15.27
N PHE A 43 -8.98 14.37 -14.50
CA PHE A 43 -8.21 13.22 -14.94
C PHE A 43 -8.76 11.97 -14.29
N MET A 44 -9.00 10.92 -15.08
CA MET A 44 -9.50 9.63 -14.60
C MET A 44 -8.48 8.55 -14.93
N TYR A 45 -8.07 7.82 -13.90
CA TYR A 45 -7.29 6.61 -14.08
C TYR A 45 -8.20 5.50 -14.64
N PRO A 46 -7.71 4.68 -15.58
CA PRO A 46 -8.42 3.47 -15.97
C PRO A 46 -8.69 2.56 -14.77
N ASP A 47 -9.81 1.85 -14.77
CA ASP A 47 -10.21 0.97 -13.66
C ASP A 47 -9.16 -0.07 -13.31
N TRP A 48 -8.46 -0.62 -14.31
CA TRP A 48 -7.41 -1.59 -14.07
C TRP A 48 -6.24 -1.01 -13.25
N VAL A 49 -5.94 0.30 -13.39
CA VAL A 49 -4.94 1.01 -12.58
C VAL A 49 -5.42 1.17 -11.14
N LEU A 50 -6.71 1.49 -10.96
CA LEU A 50 -7.34 1.62 -9.64
C LEU A 50 -7.27 0.28 -8.90
N PHE A 51 -7.76 -0.80 -9.54
CA PHE A 51 -7.77 -2.14 -8.94
C PHE A 51 -6.36 -2.66 -8.67
N LEU A 52 -5.41 -2.41 -9.58
CA LEU A 52 -4.01 -2.79 -9.38
C LEU A 52 -3.43 -2.11 -8.13
N ASN A 53 -3.66 -0.82 -7.96
CA ASN A 53 -3.14 -0.06 -6.83
C ASN A 53 -3.82 -0.43 -5.49
N ILE A 54 -5.12 -0.72 -5.52
CA ILE A 54 -5.84 -1.29 -4.36
C ILE A 54 -5.22 -2.63 -3.98
N PHE A 55 -4.97 -3.50 -4.95
CA PHE A 55 -4.36 -4.80 -4.72
C PHE A 55 -2.95 -4.67 -4.13
N ILE A 56 -2.12 -3.79 -4.71
CA ILE A 56 -0.79 -3.45 -4.19
C ILE A 56 -0.88 -3.01 -2.72
N GLY A 57 -1.73 -2.05 -2.41
CA GLY A 57 -1.90 -1.57 -1.04
C GLY A 57 -2.33 -2.68 -0.07
N LEU A 58 -3.30 -3.52 -0.45
CA LEU A 58 -3.73 -4.66 0.37
C LEU A 58 -2.61 -5.67 0.60
N THR A 59 -1.78 -5.96 -0.41
CA THR A 59 -0.61 -6.83 -0.25
C THR A 59 0.41 -6.23 0.73
N GLY A 60 0.65 -4.92 0.67
CA GLY A 60 1.52 -4.24 1.62
C GLY A 60 0.96 -4.18 3.04
N VAL A 61 -0.36 -4.03 3.22
CA VAL A 61 -1.03 -4.18 4.53
C VAL A 61 -0.77 -5.58 5.10
N TYR A 62 -0.93 -6.62 4.28
CA TYR A 62 -0.64 -8.00 4.68
C TYR A 62 0.82 -8.19 5.09
N LEU A 63 1.78 -7.65 4.32
CA LEU A 63 3.20 -7.70 4.67
C LEU A 63 3.51 -6.95 5.98
N GLY A 64 2.94 -5.76 6.17
CA GLY A 64 3.06 -4.97 7.40
C GLY A 64 2.57 -5.74 8.62
N TYR A 65 1.38 -6.37 8.52
CA TYR A 65 0.82 -7.22 9.57
C TYR A 65 1.75 -8.40 9.91
N ARG A 66 2.24 -9.13 8.90
CA ARG A 66 3.19 -10.24 9.10
C ARG A 66 4.50 -9.78 9.70
N LEU A 67 4.97 -8.58 9.36
CA LEU A 67 6.19 -8.00 9.92
C LEU A 67 6.01 -7.66 11.41
N VAL A 68 4.87 -7.08 11.79
CA VAL A 68 4.49 -6.81 13.19
C VAL A 68 4.39 -8.10 14.00
N LYS A 69 3.78 -9.16 13.43
CA LYS A 69 3.72 -10.52 14.03
C LYS A 69 5.07 -11.24 14.02
N LYS A 70 6.12 -10.60 13.50
CA LYS A 70 7.48 -11.12 13.39
C LYS A 70 7.64 -12.35 12.49
N GLN A 71 6.64 -12.67 11.67
CA GLN A 71 6.62 -13.86 10.80
C GLN A 71 7.55 -13.75 9.58
N ILE A 72 7.91 -12.53 9.16
CA ILE A 72 8.82 -12.28 8.03
C ILE A 72 9.97 -11.37 8.47
N SER A 73 11.10 -11.37 7.76
CA SER A 73 12.23 -10.47 8.05
C SER A 73 11.96 -9.06 7.51
N ILE A 74 12.57 -8.03 8.12
CA ILE A 74 12.47 -6.64 7.65
C ILE A 74 12.94 -6.52 6.20
N LYS A 75 14.08 -7.17 5.87
CA LYS A 75 14.64 -7.17 4.51
C LYS A 75 13.64 -7.74 3.50
N ALA A 76 13.06 -8.90 3.79
CA ALA A 76 12.10 -9.53 2.88
C ALA A 76 10.83 -8.69 2.71
N ALA A 77 10.31 -8.11 3.80
CA ALA A 77 9.13 -7.24 3.73
C ALA A 77 9.39 -6.02 2.83
N LEU A 78 10.49 -5.29 3.06
CA LEU A 78 10.82 -4.09 2.29
C LEU A 78 11.21 -4.40 0.84
N LEU A 79 11.87 -5.52 0.59
CA LEU A 79 12.26 -5.92 -0.77
C LEU A 79 11.05 -6.27 -1.64
N ILE A 80 9.90 -6.60 -1.04
CA ILE A 80 8.64 -6.83 -1.76
C ILE A 80 7.82 -5.54 -1.82
N ASP A 81 7.66 -4.84 -0.69
CA ASP A 81 6.79 -3.67 -0.57
C ASP A 81 7.30 -2.47 -1.40
N ILE A 82 8.61 -2.21 -1.40
CA ILE A 82 9.19 -1.08 -2.15
C ILE A 82 8.96 -1.22 -3.66
N PRO A 83 9.29 -2.35 -4.32
CA PRO A 83 8.98 -2.51 -5.74
C PRO A 83 7.50 -2.42 -6.06
N LEU A 84 6.62 -2.94 -5.20
CA LEU A 84 5.17 -2.84 -5.40
C LEU A 84 4.70 -1.39 -5.38
N PHE A 85 5.15 -0.59 -4.40
CA PHE A 85 4.88 0.85 -4.37
C PHE A 85 5.42 1.55 -5.62
N SER A 86 6.65 1.24 -6.04
CA SER A 86 7.24 1.82 -7.24
C SER A 86 6.44 1.49 -8.49
N VAL A 87 6.01 0.24 -8.66
CA VAL A 87 5.14 -0.17 -9.78
C VAL A 87 3.82 0.56 -9.73
N GLY A 88 3.17 0.60 -8.56
CA GLY A 88 1.91 1.33 -8.37
C GLY A 88 2.03 2.79 -8.80
N PHE A 89 3.08 3.47 -8.35
CA PHE A 89 3.38 4.86 -8.70
C PHE A 89 3.67 5.05 -10.19
N ILE A 90 4.53 4.20 -10.79
CA ILE A 90 4.88 4.30 -12.23
C ILE A 90 3.63 4.17 -13.10
N VAL A 91 2.75 3.22 -12.79
CA VAL A 91 1.52 3.01 -13.56
C VAL A 91 0.58 4.23 -13.50
N THR A 92 0.69 5.08 -12.47
CA THR A 92 -0.08 6.34 -12.43
C THR A 92 0.46 7.43 -13.35
N ILE A 93 1.73 7.32 -13.78
CA ILE A 93 2.39 8.34 -14.61
C ILE A 93 2.27 8.00 -16.09
N VAL A 94 2.19 6.71 -16.42
CA VAL A 94 2.04 6.26 -17.81
C VAL A 94 0.57 6.43 -18.22
N PRO A 95 0.26 7.35 -19.15
CA PRO A 95 -1.12 7.59 -19.60
C PRO A 95 -1.70 6.40 -20.37
#